data_AF-A0A6A5UXP4-F1
#
_entry.id   AF-A0A6A5UXP4-F1
#
_cell.length_a   1.000
_cell.length_b   1.000
_cell.length_c   1.000
_cell.angle_alpha   90.00
_cell.angle_beta   90.00
_cell.angle_gamma   90.00
#
_symmetry.space_group_name_H-M   'P 1'
#
loop_
_entity.id
_entity.type
_entity.pdbx_description
1 polymer ?
#
loop_
_entity_poly.entity_id
_entity_poly.type
_entity_poly.pdbx_seq_one_letter_code
_entity_poly.pdbx_strand_id
1 'polypeptide(L)' 'MALINEAIADLESREAGDNFSIWGITKKYSVSHSTLSRRWNHQTGPRAAGYAAQQLLSP' A
#
# COMPACT_ATOMS: atom_id res chain seq x y z
N MET A 1 -4.98 -8.96 -9.97
CA MET A 1 -4.77 -8.22 -8.70
C MET A 1 -3.66 -7.19 -8.92
N ALA A 2 -3.68 -6.04 -8.23
CA ALA A 2 -2.60 -5.06 -8.35
C ALA A 2 -1.42 -5.47 -7.46
N LEU A 3 -0.19 -5.46 -7.97
CA LEU A 3 1.04 -5.87 -7.23
C LEU A 3 1.19 -5.17 -5.88
N ILE A 4 0.69 -3.94 -5.75
CA ILE A 4 0.72 -3.21 -4.49
C ILE A 4 -0.19 -3.81 -3.41
N ASN A 5 -1.30 -4.43 -3.79
CA ASN A 5 -2.18 -5.10 -2.83
C ASN A 5 -1.56 -6.42 -2.35
N GLU A 6 -0.84 -7.12 -3.23
CA GLU A 6 -0.08 -8.34 -2.85
C GLU A 6 1.08 -7.99 -1.90
N ALA A 7 1.79 -6.89 -2.17
CA ALA A 7 2.83 -6.38 -1.28
C ALA A 7 2.29 -5.97 0.11
N ILE A 8 1.08 -5.41 0.18
CA ILE A 8 0.41 -5.07 1.44
C ILE A 8 -0.04 -6.34 2.17
N ALA A 9 -0.63 -7.31 1.47
CA ALA A 9 -1.02 -8.59 2.08
C ALA A 9 0.21 -9.35 2.63
N ASP A 10 1.35 -9.33 1.93
CA ASP A 10 2.62 -9.89 2.43
C ASP A 10 3.07 -9.15 3.71
N LEU A 11 3.00 -7.81 3.74
CA LEU A 11 3.26 -7.01 4.94
C LEU A 11 2.32 -7.36 6.11
N GLU A 12 1.02 -7.46 5.86
CA GLU A 12 0.00 -7.79 6.87
C GLU A 12 0.13 -9.22 7.40
N SER A 13 0.63 -10.14 6.57
CA SER A 13 0.86 -11.54 6.95
C SER A 13 2.09 -11.76 7.83
N ARG A 14 2.97 -10.75 7.96
CA ARG A 14 4.19 -10.85 8.76
C ARG A 14 3.87 -10.54 10.22
N GLU A 15 4.25 -11.46 11.09
CA GLU A 15 4.04 -11.31 12.53
C GLU A 15 4.98 -10.28 13.16
N ALA A 16 4.52 -9.68 14.26
CA ALA A 16 5.31 -8.74 15.06
C ALA A 16 6.49 -9.48 15.71
N GLY A 17 7.65 -9.43 15.05
CA GLY A 17 8.87 -10.15 15.46
C GLY A 17 9.69 -10.65 14.27
N ASP A 18 9.08 -10.70 13.09
CA ASP A 18 9.77 -11.09 11.86
C ASP A 18 10.66 -9.92 11.39
N ASN A 19 11.96 -10.16 11.22
CA ASN A 19 12.93 -9.13 10.79
C ASN A 19 12.79 -8.87 9.29
N PHE A 20 11.71 -8.20 8.89
CA PHE A 20 11.48 -7.84 7.51
C PHE A 20 11.83 -6.37 7.25
N SER A 21 12.29 -6.11 6.03
CA SER A 21 12.47 -4.75 5.54
C SER A 21 11.39 -4.44 4.49
N ILE A 22 10.76 -3.27 4.62
CA ILE A 22 9.85 -2.75 3.59
C ILE A 22 10.56 -2.73 2.22
N TRP A 23 11.87 -2.42 2.22
CA TRP A 23 12.69 -2.43 1.01
C TRP A 23 12.73 -3.80 0.31
N GLY A 24 12.92 -4.89 1.06
CA GLY A 24 12.89 -6.25 0.50
C GLY A 24 11.56 -6.58 -0.17
N ILE A 25 10.45 -6.16 0.43
CA ILE A 25 9.10 -6.35 -0.12
C ILE A 25 8.92 -5.52 -1.41
N THR A 26 9.41 -4.28 -1.43
CA THR A 26 9.31 -3.44 -2.64
C THR A 26 10.07 -4.03 -3.82
N LYS A 27 11.22 -4.65 -3.58
CA LYS A 27 11.99 -5.38 -4.60
C LYS A 27 11.26 -6.63 -5.08
N LYS A 28 10.71 -7.43 -4.16
CA LYS A 28 9.96 -8.66 -4.48
C LYS A 28 8.78 -8.39 -5.42
N TYR A 29 8.00 -7.35 -5.13
CA TYR A 29 6.79 -7.02 -5.91
C TYR A 29 7.01 -5.94 -6.98
N SER A 30 8.24 -5.45 -7.15
CA SER A 30 8.58 -4.34 -8.08
C SER A 30 7.68 -3.11 -7.90
N VAL A 31 7.36 -2.77 -6.64
CA VAL A 31 6.52 -1.61 -6.31
C VAL A 31 7.36 -0.46 -5.75
N SER A 32 6.88 0.76 -5.92
CA SER A 32 7.53 1.93 -5.33
C SER A 32 7.47 1.89 -3.80
N HIS A 33 8.62 2.05 -3.16
CA HIS A 33 8.74 2.15 -1.71
C HIS A 33 7.87 3.25 -1.11
N SER A 34 7.85 4.43 -1.75
CA SER A 34 7.06 5.57 -1.31
C SER A 34 5.56 5.26 -1.33
N THR A 35 5.10 4.52 -2.34
CA THR A 35 3.69 4.13 -2.46
C THR A 35 3.32 3.04 -1.46
N LEU A 36 4.19 2.04 -1.27
CA LEU A 36 3.97 0.97 -0.31
C LEU A 36 3.95 1.51 1.13
N SER A 37 4.94 2.32 1.50
CA SER A 37 5.04 2.93 2.83
C SER A 37 3.86 3.84 3.15
N ARG A 38 3.39 4.66 2.19
CA ARG A 38 2.25 5.54 2.41
C ARG A 38 0.94 4.77 2.62
N ARG A 39 0.75 3.65 1.92
CA ARG A 39 -0.41 2.77 2.12
C ARG A 39 -0.33 1.98 3.42
N TRP A 40 0.85 1.46 3.75
CA TRP A 40 1.11 0.72 4.98
C TRP A 40 0.88 1.58 6.23
N ASN A 41 1.38 2.80 6.24
CA ASN A 41 1.16 3.75 7.34
C ASN A 41 -0.25 4.38 7.34
N HIS A 42 -1.20 3.84 6.55
CA HIS A 42 -2.55 4.37 6.35
C HIS A 42 -2.63 5.85 5.94
N GLN A 43 -1.52 6.47 5.52
CA GLN A 43 -1.45 7.88 5.10
C GLN A 43 -2.16 8.14 3.76
N THR A 44 -2.41 7.10 2.98
CA THR A 44 -3.32 7.14 1.84
C THR A 44 -4.33 6.03 1.97
N GLY A 45 -5.57 6.39 2.26
CA GLY A 45 -6.71 5.50 2.05
C GLY A 45 -6.77 5.00 0.60
N PRO A 46 -7.51 3.92 0.31
CA PRO A 46 -7.62 3.38 -1.03
C PRO A 46 -8.00 4.48 -2.01
N ARG A 47 -7.28 4.58 -3.14
CA ARG A 47 -7.53 5.59 -4.19
C ARG A 47 -9.01 5.67 -4.61
N ALA A 48 -9.75 4.56 -4.51
CA ALA A 48 -11.19 4.51 -4.73
C ALA A 48 -11.99 5.49 -3.84
N ALA A 49 -11.60 5.65 -2.57
CA ALA A 49 -12.22 6.62 -1.66
C ALA A 49 -11.90 8.07 -2.08
N GLY A 50 -10.69 8.31 -2.61
CA GLY A 50 -10.30 9.61 -3.13
C GLY A 50 -11.05 10.03 -4.39
N TYR A 51 -11.37 9.08 -5.29
CA TYR A 51 -12.17 9.37 -6.48
C TYR A 51 -13.64 9.66 -6.14
N ALA A 52 -14.24 8.93 -5.20
CA ALA A 52 -15.60 9.22 -4.73
C ALA A 52 -15.69 10.62 -4.11
N ALA A 53 -14.69 11.03 -3.33
CA ALA A 53 -14.63 12.38 -2.76
C ALA A 53 -14.39 13.48 -3.81
N GLN A 54 -13.58 13.21 -4.85
CA GLN A 54 -13.33 14.17 -5.94
C GLN A 54 -14.53 14.30 -6.90
N GLN A 55 -15.26 13.21 -7.16
CA GLN A 55 -16.49 13.25 -7.97
C GLN A 55 -17.61 14.03 -7.27
N LEU A 56 -17.65 14.06 -5.93
CA LEU A 56 -18.61 14.89 -5.20
C LEU A 56 -18.29 16.39 -5.27
N LEU A 57 -17.04 16.75 -5.57
CA LEU A 57 -16.54 18.14 -5.62
C LEU A 57 -16.53 18.74 -7.04
N SER A 58 -16.93 17.96 -8.05
CA SER A 58 -17.05 18.42 -9.44
C SER A 58 -18.51 18.23 -9.90
N PRO A 59 -19.36 19.28 -9.85
CA PRO A 59 -20.69 19.25 -10.47
C PRO A 59 -20.61 19.26 -12.01
#